data_AF-A0A9X0WDY3-F1
#
_entry.id   AF-A0A9X0WDY3-F1
#
_cell.length_a   1.000
_cell.length_b   1.000
_cell.length_c   1.000
_cell.angle_alpha   90.00
_cell.angle_beta   90.00
_cell.angle_gamma   90.00
#
_symmetry.space_group_name_H-M   'P 1'
#
loop_
_entity.id
_entity.type
_entity.pdbx_description
1 polymer ?
#
loop_
_entity_poly.entity_id
_entity_poly.type
_entity_poly.pdbx_seq_one_letter_code
_entity_poly.pdbx_strand_id
1 'polypeptide(L)'
;MGSHHRLLCPLGVCWRSGADHSITVLEIDNTPIKFEIVLEARVQLGCERVPQLPIPVLDRASQIAEKLLANSDRGADRGTCARDAIDLIMMFHHWGEPRAQAWEIAERAYGPLVRADLEKTLARLAGDPAWLTDCLSRLQVKESARHIIRGCLSEREGLPVL
;
A
#
# COMPACT_ATOMS: atom_id res chain seq x y z
N MET A 1 -29.80 6.65 -3.97
CA MET A 1 -29.49 7.70 -4.96
C MET A 1 -28.58 8.72 -4.27
N GLY A 2 -27.27 8.51 -4.32
CA GLY A 2 -26.29 9.43 -3.74
C GLY A 2 -25.92 10.50 -4.77
N SER A 3 -26.09 11.77 -4.40
CA SER A 3 -25.72 12.91 -5.24
C SER A 3 -24.20 13.02 -5.35
N HIS A 4 -23.64 12.58 -6.47
CA HIS A 4 -22.27 12.93 -6.84
C HIS A 4 -22.23 14.42 -7.21
N HIS A 5 -21.84 15.27 -6.27
CA HIS A 5 -21.59 16.68 -6.55
C HIS A 5 -20.34 16.81 -7.43
N ARG A 6 -20.56 17.06 -8.72
CA ARG A 6 -19.51 17.34 -9.68
C ARG A 6 -19.13 18.81 -9.53
N LEU A 7 -18.14 19.12 -8.70
CA LEU A 7 -17.57 20.45 -8.60
C LEU A 7 -16.80 20.72 -9.90
N LEU A 8 -17.43 21.48 -10.82
CA LEU A 8 -16.77 21.98 -12.02
C LEU A 8 -15.76 23.06 -11.61
N CYS A 9 -14.48 22.72 -11.62
CA CYS A 9 -13.40 23.67 -11.41
C CYS A 9 -13.16 24.48 -12.70
N PRO A 10 -12.99 25.82 -12.63
CA PRO A 10 -12.67 26.65 -13.79
C PRO A 10 -11.31 26.33 -14.45
N LEU A 11 -10.49 25.45 -13.83
CA LEU A 11 -9.20 24.97 -14.37
C LEU A 11 -9.33 23.67 -15.18
N GLY A 12 -10.54 23.16 -15.46
CA GLY A 12 -10.74 21.91 -16.22
C GLY A 12 -10.51 20.62 -15.41
N VAL A 13 -10.26 20.73 -14.10
CA VAL A 13 -10.01 19.60 -13.20
C VAL A 13 -11.32 19.17 -12.52
N CYS A 14 -11.78 17.94 -12.77
CA CYS A 14 -13.00 17.39 -12.18
C CYS A 14 -12.65 16.53 -10.97
N TRP A 15 -13.12 16.92 -9.78
CA TRP A 15 -12.92 16.16 -8.55
C TRP A 15 -14.08 15.19 -8.30
N ARG A 16 -13.75 13.96 -7.91
CA ARG A 16 -14.66 13.00 -7.30
C ARG A 16 -14.29 12.89 -5.82
N SER A 17 -15.20 13.30 -4.96
CA SER A 17 -14.99 13.25 -3.50
C SER A 17 -15.76 12.09 -2.88
N GLY A 18 -15.07 11.32 -2.03
CA GLY A 18 -15.61 10.41 -1.03
C GLY A 18 -15.61 11.07 0.36
N ALA A 19 -15.92 10.29 1.40
CA ALA A 19 -15.96 10.80 2.77
C ALA A 19 -14.57 11.16 3.32
N ASP A 20 -13.53 10.46 2.85
CA ASP A 20 -12.16 10.49 3.37
C ASP A 20 -11.11 10.78 2.29
N HIS A 21 -11.49 10.88 1.01
CA HIS A 21 -10.57 11.15 -0.08
C HIS A 21 -11.22 11.98 -1.19
N SER A 22 -10.39 12.69 -1.95
CA SER A 22 -10.78 13.37 -3.19
C SER A 22 -9.82 12.99 -4.30
N ILE A 23 -10.36 12.55 -5.43
CA ILE A 23 -9.60 12.08 -6.59
C ILE A 23 -9.86 13.00 -7.78
N THR A 24 -8.81 13.25 -8.55
CA THR A 24 -8.92 13.80 -9.89
C THR A 24 -7.90 13.14 -10.84
N VAL A 25 -7.97 13.47 -12.12
CA VAL A 25 -6.99 13.07 -13.12
C VAL A 25 -6.33 14.33 -13.66
N LEU A 26 -5.02 14.40 -13.52
CA LEU A 26 -4.18 15.42 -14.12
C LEU A 26 -3.72 14.89 -15.48
N GLU A 27 -3.66 15.75 -16.48
CA GLU A 27 -3.07 15.41 -17.77
C GLU A 27 -1.73 16.13 -17.89
N ILE A 28 -0.64 15.36 -17.98
CA ILE A 28 0.72 15.88 -18.15
C ILE A 28 1.31 15.19 -19.36
N ASP A 29 1.71 15.94 -20.38
CA ASP A 29 2.27 15.41 -21.64
C ASP A 29 1.42 14.27 -22.24
N ASN A 30 0.10 14.47 -22.33
CA ASN A 30 -0.90 13.49 -22.78
C ASN A 30 -0.94 12.18 -21.96
N THR A 31 -0.32 12.18 -20.78
CA THR A 31 -0.35 11.05 -19.84
C THR A 31 -1.34 11.35 -18.72
N PRO A 32 -2.42 10.57 -18.59
CA PRO A 32 -3.35 10.73 -17.48
C PRO A 32 -2.71 10.22 -16.18
N ILE A 33 -2.61 11.10 -15.19
CA ILE A 33 -2.07 10.82 -13.86
C ILE A 33 -3.20 10.94 -12.85
N LYS A 34 -3.53 9.84 -12.17
CA LYS A 34 -4.46 9.87 -11.04
C LYS A 34 -3.80 10.66 -9.90
N PHE A 35 -4.48 11.71 -9.44
CA PHE A 35 -4.09 12.49 -8.27
C PHE A 35 -5.14 12.33 -7.18
N GLU A 36 -4.70 12.11 -5.95
CA GLU A 36 -5.58 11.84 -4.81
C GLU A 36 -5.08 12.57 -3.58
N ILE A 37 -6.01 13.21 -2.87
CA ILE A 37 -5.78 13.77 -1.54
C ILE A 37 -6.60 12.93 -0.57
N VAL A 38 -5.94 12.37 0.44
CA VAL A 38 -6.56 11.51 1.45
C VAL A 38 -6.50 12.21 2.80
N LEU A 39 -7.62 12.21 3.51
CA LEU A 39 -7.70 12.52 4.93
C LEU A 39 -7.45 11.23 5.72
N GLU A 40 -6.20 11.00 6.12
CA GLU A 40 -5.85 9.88 6.97
C GLU A 40 -6.15 10.22 8.43
N ALA A 41 -7.18 9.60 9.00
CA ALA A 41 -7.66 9.83 10.37
C ALA A 41 -7.41 8.64 11.32
N ARG A 42 -6.92 7.50 10.81
CA ARG A 42 -6.69 6.28 11.59
C ARG A 42 -5.39 6.36 12.38
N VAL A 43 -4.37 7.02 11.83
CA VAL A 43 -3.02 7.11 12.40
C VAL A 43 -2.44 8.50 12.24
N GLN A 44 -1.58 8.88 13.19
CA GLN A 44 -0.74 10.07 13.03
C GLN A 44 0.39 9.74 12.06
N LEU A 45 0.42 10.44 10.92
CA LEU A 45 1.47 10.29 9.92
C LEU A 45 2.72 11.09 10.31
N GLY A 46 3.87 10.45 10.18
CA GLY A 46 5.18 11.08 10.24
C GLY A 46 5.69 11.46 8.84
N CYS A 47 6.64 12.39 8.79
CA CYS A 47 7.20 12.86 7.53
C CYS A 47 8.72 13.01 7.59
N GLU A 48 9.35 12.90 6.43
CA GLU A 48 10.78 13.14 6.25
C GLU A 48 11.03 14.04 5.04
N ARG A 49 12.19 14.71 5.02
CA ARG A 49 12.64 15.48 3.86
C ARG A 49 13.61 14.65 3.04
N VAL A 50 13.30 14.50 1.75
CA VAL A 50 14.19 13.90 0.75
C VAL A 50 14.84 15.05 -0.03
N PRO A 51 16.20 15.15 -0.07
CA PRO A 51 16.89 16.30 -0.67
C PRO A 51 16.49 16.65 -2.10
N GLN A 52 16.07 15.64 -2.88
CA GLN A 52 15.70 15.77 -4.28
C GLN A 52 14.25 16.24 -4.50
N LEU A 53 13.44 16.28 -3.44
CA LEU A 53 12.01 16.61 -3.53
C LEU A 53 11.72 17.95 -2.83
N PRO A 54 10.95 18.85 -3.47
CA PRO A 54 10.62 20.15 -2.89
C PRO A 54 9.56 20.07 -1.77
N ILE A 55 8.97 18.89 -1.57
CA ILE A 55 7.92 18.62 -0.60
C ILE A 55 8.34 17.50 0.36
N PRO A 56 7.88 17.51 1.63
CA PRO A 56 8.04 16.38 2.53
C PRO A 56 7.38 15.14 1.95
N VAL A 57 7.97 13.98 2.24
CA VAL A 57 7.38 12.68 1.97
C VAL A 57 7.03 12.00 3.27
N LEU A 58 6.21 10.96 3.17
CA LEU A 58 5.86 10.14 4.31
C LEU A 58 7.11 9.39 4.81
N ASP A 59 7.31 9.32 6.13
CA ASP A 59 8.42 8.54 6.67
C ASP A 59 8.18 7.03 6.47
N ARG A 60 9.26 6.24 6.57
CA ARG A 60 9.17 4.79 6.31
C ARG A 60 8.25 4.06 7.28
N ALA A 61 8.20 4.47 8.54
CA ALA A 61 7.34 3.84 9.54
C ALA A 61 5.85 3.99 9.16
N SER A 62 5.45 5.20 8.77
CA SER A 62 4.10 5.51 8.34
C SER A 62 3.76 4.84 7.01
N GLN A 63 4.71 4.77 6.05
CA GLN A 63 4.50 4.03 4.79
C GLN A 63 4.21 2.56 5.03
N ILE A 64 4.98 1.91 5.91
CA ILE A 64 4.77 0.50 6.27
C ILE A 64 3.42 0.35 6.99
N ALA A 65 3.13 1.23 7.96
CA ALA A 65 1.88 1.17 8.72
C ALA A 65 0.64 1.31 7.81
N GLU A 66 0.63 2.26 6.88
CA GLU A 66 -0.47 2.40 5.92
C GLU A 66 -0.67 1.14 5.08
N LYS A 67 0.42 0.47 4.67
CA LYS A 67 0.34 -0.80 3.94
C LYS A 67 -0.20 -1.94 4.78
N LEU A 68 0.16 -1.98 6.07
CA LEU A 68 -0.39 -2.94 7.02
C LEU A 68 -1.90 -2.77 7.21
N LEU A 69 -2.34 -1.53 7.44
CA LEU A 69 -3.78 -1.21 7.59
C LEU A 69 -4.55 -1.51 6.31
N ALA A 70 -4.02 -1.09 5.16
CA ALA A 70 -4.59 -1.43 3.86
C ALA A 70 -4.71 -2.96 3.64
N ASN A 71 -3.69 -3.74 4.00
CA ASN A 71 -3.79 -5.20 3.91
C ASN A 71 -4.89 -5.76 4.84
N SER A 72 -5.04 -5.23 6.06
CA SER A 72 -6.12 -5.66 6.95
C SER A 72 -7.50 -5.29 6.37
N ASP A 73 -7.66 -4.11 5.75
CA ASP A 73 -8.92 -3.68 5.13
C ASP A 73 -9.36 -4.56 3.95
N ARG A 74 -8.43 -4.91 3.05
CA ARG A 74 -8.76 -5.47 1.73
C ARG A 74 -7.91 -6.66 1.28
N GLY A 75 -7.03 -7.18 2.13
CA GLY A 75 -6.10 -8.27 1.78
C GLY A 75 -6.77 -9.61 1.45
N ALA A 76 -7.98 -9.84 1.98
CA ALA A 76 -8.78 -11.02 1.65
C ALA A 76 -9.35 -10.99 0.22
N ASP A 77 -9.53 -9.79 -0.36
CA ASP A 77 -10.08 -9.60 -1.68
C ASP A 77 -9.02 -9.89 -2.77
N ARG A 78 -9.27 -10.93 -3.59
CA ARG A 78 -8.41 -11.30 -4.72
C ARG A 78 -8.32 -10.21 -5.78
N GLY A 79 -9.32 -9.33 -5.87
CA GLY A 79 -9.36 -8.21 -6.81
C GLY A 79 -8.18 -7.24 -6.63
N THR A 80 -7.66 -7.13 -5.40
CA THR A 80 -6.55 -6.23 -5.04
C THR A 80 -5.16 -6.75 -5.43
N CYS A 81 -5.08 -7.98 -5.96
CA CYS A 81 -3.83 -8.67 -6.27
C CYS A 81 -2.85 -8.77 -5.09
N ALA A 82 -3.33 -8.73 -3.85
CA ALA A 82 -2.50 -8.72 -2.64
C ALA A 82 -1.38 -7.65 -2.71
N ARG A 83 -1.63 -6.52 -3.40
CA ARG A 83 -0.59 -5.53 -3.71
C ARG A 83 0.10 -5.01 -2.45
N ASP A 84 -0.66 -4.81 -1.38
CA ASP A 84 -0.15 -4.22 -0.14
C ASP A 84 0.78 -5.23 0.58
N ALA A 85 0.45 -6.53 0.56
CA ALA A 85 1.35 -7.57 1.07
C ALA A 85 2.61 -7.70 0.20
N ILE A 86 2.51 -7.60 -1.12
CA ILE A 86 3.68 -7.62 -2.02
C ILE A 86 4.58 -6.41 -1.79
N ASP A 87 4.00 -5.22 -1.64
CA ASP A 87 4.72 -4.00 -1.29
C ASP A 87 5.44 -4.19 0.06
N LEU A 88 4.75 -4.73 1.08
CA LEU A 88 5.34 -5.05 2.39
C LEU A 88 6.50 -6.04 2.29
N ILE A 89 6.42 -7.07 1.44
CA ILE A 89 7.53 -8.00 1.22
C ILE A 89 8.77 -7.25 0.73
N MET A 90 8.60 -6.38 -0.27
CA MET A 90 9.70 -5.61 -0.84
C MET A 90 10.24 -4.55 0.12
N MET A 91 9.34 -3.87 0.85
CA MET A 91 9.72 -2.90 1.87
C MET A 91 10.51 -3.59 2.99
N PHE A 92 10.06 -4.73 3.51
CA PHE A 92 10.82 -5.47 4.51
C PHE A 92 12.09 -6.11 3.95
N HIS A 93 12.12 -6.52 2.69
CA HIS A 93 13.37 -7.04 2.13
C HIS A 93 14.45 -5.94 2.03
N HIS A 94 14.07 -4.72 1.62
CA HIS A 94 15.02 -3.65 1.36
C HIS A 94 15.24 -2.69 2.53
N TRP A 95 14.24 -2.52 3.39
CA TRP A 95 14.27 -1.57 4.49
C TRP A 95 14.46 -2.37 5.78
N GLY A 96 15.55 -2.10 6.49
CA GLY A 96 15.79 -2.59 7.84
C GLY A 96 14.79 -1.95 8.81
N GLU A 97 15.27 -1.23 9.83
CA GLU A 97 14.41 -0.34 10.61
C GLU A 97 13.77 0.77 9.74
N PRO A 98 12.57 1.29 10.08
CA PRO A 98 11.86 1.21 11.37
C PRO A 98 10.64 0.26 11.38
N ARG A 99 10.85 -1.05 11.52
CA ARG A 99 9.72 -2.03 11.47
C ARG A 99 8.91 -2.06 12.74
N ALA A 100 9.57 -2.01 13.89
CA ALA A 100 8.89 -2.06 15.19
C ALA A 100 7.90 -0.89 15.33
N GLN A 101 8.35 0.32 14.99
CA GLN A 101 7.51 1.51 15.03
C GLN A 101 6.29 1.42 14.09
N ALA A 102 6.46 0.86 12.89
CA ALA A 102 5.36 0.67 11.96
C ALA A 102 4.28 -0.27 12.51
N TRP A 103 4.70 -1.38 13.15
CA TRP A 103 3.79 -2.28 13.84
C TRP A 103 3.06 -1.60 14.99
N GLU A 104 3.76 -0.83 15.83
CA GLU A 104 3.13 -0.08 16.92
C GLU A 104 2.07 0.91 16.40
N ILE A 105 2.34 1.60 15.30
CA ILE A 105 1.38 2.52 14.66
C ILE A 105 0.14 1.76 14.19
N ALA A 106 0.33 0.66 13.46
CA ALA A 106 -0.77 -0.11 12.90
C ALA A 106 -1.61 -0.82 13.98
N GLU A 107 -0.96 -1.43 14.97
CA GLU A 107 -1.62 -2.11 16.08
C GLU A 107 -2.37 -1.13 16.99
N ARG A 108 -1.88 0.11 17.14
CA ARG A 108 -2.63 1.14 17.87
C ARG A 108 -3.96 1.48 17.20
N ALA A 109 -4.00 1.46 15.86
CA ALA A 109 -5.21 1.77 15.11
C ALA A 109 -6.19 0.58 15.05
N TYR A 110 -5.69 -0.61 14.72
CA TYR A 110 -6.54 -1.78 14.37
C TYR A 110 -6.43 -2.93 15.38
N GLY A 111 -5.60 -2.80 16.40
CA GLY A 111 -5.30 -3.85 17.37
C GLY A 111 -4.34 -4.92 16.84
N PRO A 112 -4.13 -6.00 17.62
CA PRO A 112 -3.14 -7.03 17.30
C PRO A 112 -3.49 -7.87 16.07
N LEU A 113 -4.72 -7.76 15.54
CA LEU A 113 -5.19 -8.55 14.40
C LEU A 113 -4.46 -8.22 13.09
N VAL A 114 -3.85 -7.03 12.98
CA VAL A 114 -3.10 -6.60 11.79
C VAL A 114 -2.03 -7.62 11.41
N ARG A 115 -1.35 -8.23 12.39
CA ARG A 115 -0.36 -9.29 12.17
C ARG A 115 -1.00 -10.53 11.55
N ALA A 116 -2.06 -11.04 12.20
CA ALA A 116 -2.77 -12.22 11.74
C ALA A 116 -3.35 -12.02 10.33
N ASP A 117 -3.79 -10.81 9.99
CA ASP A 117 -4.31 -10.49 8.66
C ASP A 117 -3.19 -10.45 7.60
N LEU A 118 -2.01 -9.94 7.93
CA LEU A 118 -0.85 -10.06 7.05
C LEU A 118 -0.43 -11.51 6.87
N GLU A 119 -0.33 -12.28 7.95
CA GLU A 119 0.02 -13.70 7.91
C GLU A 119 -0.92 -14.50 7.01
N LYS A 120 -2.24 -14.26 7.10
CA LYS A 120 -3.23 -14.90 6.22
C LYS A 120 -2.96 -14.59 4.75
N THR A 121 -2.71 -13.33 4.40
CA THR A 121 -2.43 -12.94 3.00
C THR A 121 -1.13 -13.59 2.51
N LEU A 122 -0.06 -13.56 3.31
CA LEU A 122 1.23 -14.17 2.98
C LEU A 122 1.13 -15.69 2.84
N ALA A 123 0.45 -16.36 3.77
CA ALA A 123 0.24 -17.81 3.72
C ALA A 123 -0.53 -18.21 2.45
N ARG A 124 -1.51 -17.40 2.04
CA ARG A 124 -2.25 -17.62 0.79
C ARG A 124 -1.38 -17.43 -0.45
N LEU A 125 -0.55 -16.37 -0.50
CA LEU A 125 0.39 -16.17 -1.60
C LEU A 125 1.40 -17.31 -1.72
N ALA A 126 1.90 -17.81 -0.58
CA ALA A 126 2.82 -18.95 -0.55
C ALA A 126 2.12 -20.27 -0.93
N GLY A 127 0.84 -20.44 -0.56
CA GLY A 127 0.07 -21.65 -0.81
C GLY A 127 -0.56 -21.75 -2.21
N ASP A 128 -0.61 -20.66 -2.97
CA ASP A 128 -1.19 -20.61 -4.32
C ASP A 128 -0.23 -19.94 -5.33
N PRO A 129 0.80 -20.67 -5.83
CA PRO A 129 1.79 -20.12 -6.76
C PRO A 129 1.21 -19.60 -8.08
N ALA A 130 0.09 -20.18 -8.53
CA ALA A 130 -0.61 -19.73 -9.72
C ALA A 130 -1.21 -18.33 -9.50
N TRP A 131 -1.84 -18.12 -8.35
CA TRP A 131 -2.35 -16.80 -7.97
C TRP A 131 -1.26 -15.77 -7.75
N LEU A 132 -0.15 -16.14 -7.09
CA LEU A 132 1.01 -15.26 -6.97
C LEU A 132 1.48 -14.81 -8.36
N THR A 133 1.60 -15.74 -9.30
CA THR A 133 2.02 -15.43 -10.67
C THR A 133 1.04 -14.50 -11.40
N ASP A 134 -0.27 -14.69 -11.22
CA ASP A 134 -1.30 -13.77 -11.74
C ASP A 134 -1.15 -12.37 -11.13
N CYS A 135 -1.02 -12.28 -9.81
CA CYS A 135 -0.85 -11.00 -9.10
C CYS A 135 0.39 -10.25 -9.58
N LEU A 136 1.54 -10.91 -9.65
CA LEU A 136 2.81 -10.31 -10.11
C LEU A 136 2.75 -9.86 -11.57
N SER A 137 1.96 -10.54 -12.40
CA SER A 137 1.75 -10.18 -13.80
C SER A 137 0.83 -8.98 -13.95
N ARG A 138 -0.32 -8.97 -13.26
CA ARG A 138 -1.26 -7.85 -13.27
C ARG A 138 -0.68 -6.57 -12.68
N LEU A 139 0.16 -6.70 -11.66
CA LEU A 139 0.91 -5.59 -11.05
C LEU A 139 2.16 -5.20 -11.86
N GLN A 140 2.47 -5.89 -12.96
CA GLN A 140 3.62 -5.64 -13.83
C GLN A 140 4.96 -5.64 -13.07
N VAL A 141 5.08 -6.51 -12.06
CA VAL A 141 6.30 -6.62 -11.25
C VAL A 141 7.45 -7.14 -12.12
N LYS A 142 8.60 -6.46 -12.08
CA LYS A 142 9.80 -6.84 -12.84
C LYS A 142 10.35 -8.19 -12.37
N GLU A 143 10.93 -8.97 -13.28
CA GLU A 143 11.43 -10.33 -12.98
C GLU A 143 12.43 -10.36 -11.81
N SER A 144 13.31 -9.36 -11.69
CA SER A 144 14.25 -9.25 -10.56
C SER A 144 13.53 -9.17 -9.21
N ALA A 145 12.45 -8.41 -9.12
CA ALA A 145 11.63 -8.32 -7.91
C ALA A 145 10.80 -9.60 -7.68
N ARG A 146 10.33 -10.26 -8.75
CA ARG A 146 9.62 -11.54 -8.63
C ARG A 146 10.47 -12.63 -7.99
N HIS A 147 11.76 -12.69 -8.34
CA HIS A 147 12.70 -13.62 -7.72
C HIS A 147 12.79 -13.39 -6.20
N ILE A 148 12.95 -12.13 -5.77
CA ILE A 148 13.01 -11.74 -4.35
C ILE A 148 11.71 -12.16 -3.64
N ILE A 149 10.55 -11.78 -4.19
CA ILE A 149 9.24 -12.07 -3.58
C ILE A 149 9.04 -13.57 -3.39
N ARG A 150 9.37 -14.37 -4.41
CA ARG A 150 9.29 -15.84 -4.34
C ARG A 150 10.22 -16.40 -3.27
N GLY A 151 11.46 -15.93 -3.21
CA GLY A 151 12.44 -16.32 -2.19
C GLY A 151 11.93 -16.02 -0.77
N CYS A 152 11.46 -14.80 -0.53
CA CYS A 152 10.91 -14.41 0.77
C CYS A 152 9.71 -15.27 1.19
N LEU A 153 8.82 -15.62 0.24
CA LEU A 153 7.66 -16.48 0.52
C LEU A 153 8.02 -17.96 0.73
N SER A 154 9.06 -18.47 0.06
CA SER A 154 9.51 -19.86 0.21
C SER A 154 10.30 -20.08 1.49
N GLU A 155 11.10 -19.10 1.91
CA GLU A 155 12.00 -19.28 3.04
C GLU A 155 11.29 -19.18 4.39
N ARG A 156 10.16 -18.45 4.50
CA ARG A 156 9.42 -18.11 5.75
C ARG A 156 10.26 -17.58 6.93
N GLU A 157 11.57 -17.78 6.96
CA GLU A 157 12.56 -17.26 7.90
C GLU A 157 13.03 -15.84 7.50
N GLY A 158 12.77 -15.39 6.27
CA GLY A 158 13.24 -14.09 5.75
C GLY A 158 12.23 -12.94 5.79
N LEU A 159 10.95 -13.23 6.06
CA LEU A 159 9.95 -12.22 6.38
C LEU A 159 9.69 -12.34 7.88
N PRO A 160 10.32 -11.52 8.73
CA PRO A 160 10.01 -11.52 10.15
C PRO A 160 8.60 -10.95 10.29
N VAL A 161 7.61 -11.86 10.25
CA VAL A 161 6.23 -11.58 10.64
C VAL A 161 6.05 -11.81 12.16
N LEU A 162 7.13 -12.11 12.88
CA LEU A 162 7.19 -12.04 14.34
C LEU A 162 8.07 -10.86 14.76
#